data_AF-G3BF80-F1
#
_entry.id   AF-G3BF80-F1
#
_cell.length_a   1.000
_cell.length_b   1.000
_cell.length_c   1.000
_cell.angle_alpha   90.00
_cell.angle_beta   90.00
_cell.angle_gamma   90.00
#
_symmetry.space_group_name_H-M   'P 1'
#
loop_
_entity.id
_entity.type
_entity.pdbx_description
1 polymer ?
#
loop_
_entity_poly.entity_id
_entity_poly.type
_entity_poly.pdbx_seq_one_letter_code
_entity_poly.pdbx_strand_id
1 'polypeptide(L)'
;MENKNNEVSDLKIIIVGISGPSSSGKTTVTKNLLNLLDCQILHQDDFYFPDDQIPVDHKTGEQNWDHPDSIDFDKFITYIQKVKAGEEFPEKIDTLEPDINLKLSAQEITELKAKLQNQLKGVKIVLVDGFMLFHDKTLVDLFDLKLFYYSTYDCLKSRRANRKGYSTIAGFWVDPPNYFDDYVWPAYASFHKHLFTHADVNNTLNEHALVDLKIRAYKNDDNSNITEMVSWSIEQILDYTRAL
;
A
#
# COMPACT_ATOMS: atom_id res chain seq x y z
N MET A 1 -3.46 44.37 -0.05
CA MET A 1 -2.92 43.15 -0.68
C MET A 1 -2.86 42.11 0.42
N GLU A 2 -3.91 41.30 0.52
CA GLU A 2 -4.06 40.29 1.57
C GLU A 2 -3.07 39.15 1.36
N ASN A 3 -2.39 38.79 2.45
CA ASN A 3 -1.51 37.63 2.56
C ASN A 3 -2.29 36.34 2.27
N LYS A 4 -2.11 35.77 1.07
CA LYS A 4 -2.57 34.42 0.71
C LYS A 4 -1.64 33.29 1.21
N ASN A 5 -0.67 33.58 2.06
CA ASN A 5 0.38 32.62 2.44
C ASN A 5 0.20 31.97 3.84
N ASN A 6 -0.95 32.12 4.50
CA ASN A 6 -1.16 31.59 5.87
C ASN A 6 -2.14 30.39 5.97
N GLU A 7 -2.63 29.81 4.88
CA GLU A 7 -3.53 28.63 4.97
C GLU A 7 -2.81 27.28 5.08
N VAL A 8 -1.48 27.23 4.93
CA VAL A 8 -0.72 25.96 4.97
C VAL A 8 -0.26 25.60 6.39
N SER A 9 -0.40 26.47 7.40
CA SER A 9 0.31 26.31 8.68
C SER A 9 -0.36 25.42 9.74
N ASP A 10 -1.53 24.81 9.49
CA ASP A 10 -2.23 23.96 10.49
C ASP A 10 -2.66 22.56 9.96
N LEU A 11 -2.29 22.17 8.73
CA LEU A 11 -2.67 20.86 8.19
C LEU A 11 -1.72 19.76 8.70
N LYS A 12 -2.26 18.84 9.52
CA LYS A 12 -1.50 17.68 10.01
C LYS A 12 -1.41 16.61 8.93
N ILE A 13 -0.20 16.32 8.46
CA ILE A 13 0.04 15.27 7.47
C ILE A 13 0.03 13.92 8.19
N ILE A 14 -0.73 12.96 7.66
CA ILE A 14 -0.77 11.58 8.14
C ILE A 14 -0.35 10.68 6.98
N ILE A 15 0.76 9.97 7.15
CA ILE A 15 1.25 9.01 6.18
C ILE A 15 0.80 7.60 6.60
N VAL A 16 -0.06 7.00 5.79
CA VAL A 16 -0.60 5.65 6.01
C VAL A 16 0.14 4.66 5.12
N GLY A 17 0.99 3.83 5.71
CA GLY A 17 1.64 2.73 5.01
C GLY A 17 0.67 1.56 4.83
N ILE A 18 0.46 1.15 3.58
CA ILE A 18 -0.42 0.05 3.18
C ILE A 18 0.46 -1.03 2.55
N SER A 19 0.75 -2.09 3.32
CA SER A 19 1.70 -3.14 2.92
C SER A 19 1.14 -4.56 2.97
N GLY A 20 1.92 -5.52 2.46
CA GLY A 20 1.47 -6.89 2.22
C GLY A 20 1.95 -7.47 0.90
N PRO A 21 1.86 -8.80 0.70
CA PRO A 21 2.34 -9.45 -0.52
C PRO A 21 1.62 -8.96 -1.78
N SER A 22 2.24 -9.16 -2.93
CA SER A 22 1.54 -8.97 -4.22
C SER A 22 0.25 -9.79 -4.25
N SER A 23 -0.80 -9.23 -4.87
CA SER A 23 -2.15 -9.82 -4.93
C SER A 23 -2.93 -9.90 -3.61
N SER A 24 -2.50 -9.24 -2.53
CA SER A 24 -3.25 -9.21 -1.26
C SER A 24 -4.40 -8.20 -1.19
N GLY A 25 -4.62 -7.39 -2.23
CA GLY A 25 -5.74 -6.43 -2.32
C GLY A 25 -5.43 -4.98 -1.91
N LYS A 26 -4.16 -4.65 -1.63
CA LYS A 26 -3.70 -3.29 -1.27
C LYS A 26 -4.15 -2.21 -2.26
N THR A 27 -3.81 -2.38 -3.53
CA THR A 27 -4.15 -1.39 -4.56
C THR A 27 -5.66 -1.25 -4.77
N THR A 28 -6.42 -2.32 -4.52
CA THR A 28 -7.88 -2.26 -4.53
C THR A 28 -8.39 -1.39 -3.39
N VAL A 29 -7.86 -1.55 -2.17
CA VAL A 29 -8.28 -0.73 -1.02
C VAL A 29 -7.84 0.72 -1.18
N THR A 30 -6.62 0.99 -1.65
CA THR A 30 -6.11 2.36 -1.82
C THR A 30 -6.92 3.15 -2.84
N LYS A 31 -7.27 2.54 -3.99
CA LYS A 31 -8.17 3.14 -4.99
C LYS A 31 -9.56 3.43 -4.44
N ASN A 32 -10.13 2.51 -3.65
CA ASN A 32 -11.43 2.75 -3.02
C ASN A 32 -11.37 3.85 -1.96
N LEU A 33 -10.29 3.93 -1.18
CA LEU A 33 -10.06 5.01 -0.22
C LEU A 33 -9.90 6.37 -0.92
N LEU A 34 -9.16 6.45 -2.03
CA LEU A 34 -9.02 7.67 -2.84
C LEU A 34 -10.37 8.20 -3.34
N ASN A 35 -11.30 7.30 -3.63
CA ASN A 35 -12.65 7.70 -4.01
C ASN A 35 -13.48 8.22 -2.83
N LEU A 36 -13.21 7.79 -1.60
CA LEU A 36 -14.04 8.11 -0.42
C LEU A 36 -13.45 9.21 0.47
N LEU A 37 -12.14 9.42 0.41
CA LEU A 37 -11.36 10.34 1.24
C LEU A 37 -10.70 11.40 0.36
N ASP A 38 -10.44 12.59 0.91
CA ASP A 38 -9.50 13.53 0.29
C ASP A 38 -8.07 13.11 0.67
N CYS A 39 -7.50 12.21 -0.13
CA CYS A 39 -6.15 11.70 0.06
C CYS A 39 -5.36 11.68 -1.26
N GLN A 40 -4.06 11.41 -1.14
CA GLN A 40 -3.14 11.21 -2.26
C GLN A 40 -2.50 9.82 -2.12
N ILE A 41 -2.15 9.17 -3.23
CA ILE A 41 -1.48 7.87 -3.21
C ILE A 41 -0.05 8.03 -3.74
N LEU A 42 0.90 7.44 -3.02
CA LEU A 42 2.25 7.19 -3.48
C LEU A 42 2.39 5.68 -3.71
N HIS A 43 2.69 5.25 -4.93
CA HIS A 43 2.96 3.84 -5.22
C HIS A 43 4.45 3.56 -5.09
N GLN A 44 4.81 2.51 -4.36
CA GLN A 44 6.19 2.01 -4.32
C GLN A 44 6.69 1.64 -5.71
N ASP A 45 5.79 1.16 -6.57
CA ASP A 45 6.09 0.75 -7.94
C ASP A 45 6.56 1.93 -8.83
N ASP A 46 6.27 3.19 -8.46
CA ASP A 46 6.76 4.37 -9.18
C ASP A 46 8.28 4.60 -9.00
N PHE A 47 8.90 3.81 -8.10
CA PHE A 47 10.32 3.87 -7.76
C PHE A 47 11.09 2.65 -8.26
N TYR A 48 10.50 1.82 -9.13
CA TYR A 48 11.29 0.82 -9.86
C TYR A 48 12.40 1.50 -10.67
N PHE A 49 13.56 0.86 -10.72
CA PHE A 49 14.57 1.18 -11.72
C PHE A 49 14.02 0.89 -13.13
N PRO A 50 14.58 1.54 -14.17
CA PRO A 50 14.24 1.21 -15.56
C PRO A 50 14.41 -0.29 -15.86
N ASP A 51 13.63 -0.81 -16.80
CA ASP A 51 13.59 -2.24 -17.14
C ASP A 51 14.99 -2.85 -17.36
N ASP A 52 15.92 -2.11 -17.98
CA ASP A 52 17.28 -2.58 -18.25
C ASP A 52 18.20 -2.66 -17.02
N GLN A 53 17.75 -2.16 -15.88
CA GLN A 53 18.44 -2.19 -14.59
C GLN A 53 17.80 -3.14 -13.58
N ILE A 54 16.68 -3.77 -13.94
CA ILE A 54 16.05 -4.79 -13.08
C ILE A 54 16.99 -5.99 -12.95
N PRO A 55 17.25 -6.48 -11.71
CA PRO A 55 18.11 -7.64 -11.49
C PRO A 55 17.68 -8.84 -12.33
N VAL A 56 18.62 -9.54 -12.93
CA VAL A 56 18.37 -10.75 -13.73
C VAL A 56 18.91 -11.96 -12.99
N ASP A 57 18.07 -12.99 -12.80
CA ASP A 57 18.52 -14.26 -12.27
C ASP A 57 19.44 -14.95 -13.28
N HIS A 58 20.69 -15.20 -12.89
CA HIS A 58 21.70 -15.78 -13.77
C HIS A 58 21.40 -17.23 -14.22
N LYS A 59 20.53 -17.96 -13.53
CA LYS A 59 20.17 -19.35 -13.85
C LYS A 59 19.04 -19.41 -14.87
N THR A 60 18.00 -18.60 -14.69
CA THR A 60 16.80 -18.62 -15.53
C THR A 60 16.87 -17.59 -16.67
N GLY A 61 17.64 -16.51 -16.49
CA GLY A 61 17.67 -15.37 -17.38
C GLY A 61 16.48 -14.42 -17.21
N GLU A 62 15.67 -14.59 -16.17
CA GLU A 62 14.46 -13.80 -15.92
C GLU A 62 14.76 -12.58 -15.06
N GLN A 63 14.09 -11.47 -15.35
CA GLN A 63 14.11 -10.28 -14.50
C GLN A 63 13.36 -10.54 -13.20
N ASN A 64 13.98 -10.25 -12.06
CA ASN A 64 13.39 -10.36 -10.74
C ASN A 64 12.93 -8.99 -10.24
N TRP A 65 11.70 -8.65 -10.57
CA TRP A 65 11.01 -7.44 -10.12
C TRP A 65 10.72 -7.46 -8.60
N ASP A 66 10.65 -8.62 -7.97
CA ASP A 66 10.35 -8.74 -6.54
C ASP A 66 11.64 -8.75 -5.67
N HIS A 67 12.79 -8.38 -6.23
CA HIS A 67 14.06 -8.19 -5.52
C HIS A 67 14.18 -6.76 -4.94
N PRO A 68 14.80 -6.52 -3.76
CA PRO A 68 14.94 -5.16 -3.22
C PRO A 68 15.69 -4.21 -4.15
N ASP A 69 16.73 -4.71 -4.83
CA ASP A 69 17.53 -3.94 -5.80
C ASP A 69 16.78 -3.58 -7.09
N SER A 70 15.52 -4.00 -7.27
CA SER A 70 14.68 -3.50 -8.36
C SER A 70 14.09 -2.12 -8.07
N ILE A 71 14.09 -1.69 -6.79
CA ILE A 71 13.47 -0.44 -6.33
C ILE A 71 14.55 0.53 -5.82
N ASP A 72 14.44 1.80 -6.24
CA ASP A 72 15.23 2.90 -5.68
C ASP A 72 14.68 3.34 -4.32
N PHE A 73 15.03 2.56 -3.28
CA PHE A 73 14.58 2.83 -1.91
C PHE A 73 15.10 4.15 -1.35
N ASP A 74 16.29 4.61 -1.76
CA ASP A 74 16.84 5.89 -1.30
C ASP A 74 15.98 7.05 -1.80
N LYS A 75 15.61 7.03 -3.09
CA LYS A 75 14.69 8.00 -3.67
C LYS A 75 13.30 7.91 -3.03
N PHE A 76 12.80 6.69 -2.80
CA PHE A 76 11.50 6.46 -2.17
C PHE A 76 11.43 7.01 -0.74
N ILE A 77 12.42 6.69 0.10
CA ILE A 77 12.54 7.19 1.48
C ILE A 77 12.66 8.71 1.50
N THR A 78 13.52 9.27 0.65
CA THR A 78 13.70 10.72 0.53
C THR A 78 12.38 11.41 0.17
N TYR A 79 11.62 10.84 -0.76
CA TYR A 79 10.32 11.37 -1.15
C TYR A 79 9.33 11.37 0.01
N ILE A 80 9.20 10.25 0.74
CA ILE A 80 8.32 10.16 1.92
C ILE A 80 8.73 11.17 3.00
N GLN A 81 10.03 11.40 3.21
CA GLN A 81 10.51 12.39 4.17
C GLN A 81 10.11 13.82 3.77
N LYS A 82 10.22 14.18 2.49
CA LYS A 82 9.74 15.48 1.97
C LYS A 82 8.23 15.64 2.11
N VAL A 83 7.47 14.57 1.86
CA VAL A 83 6.02 14.55 2.11
C VAL A 83 5.73 14.82 3.58
N LYS A 84 6.44 14.17 4.49
CA LYS A 84 6.28 14.36 5.94
C LYS A 84 6.62 15.79 6.39
N ALA A 85 7.60 16.42 5.73
CA ALA A 85 7.97 17.82 5.95
C ALA A 85 7.01 18.83 5.31
N GLY A 86 6.05 18.38 4.49
CA GLY A 86 5.12 19.23 3.76
C GLY A 86 5.75 19.94 2.54
N GLU A 87 6.90 19.49 2.08
CA GLU A 87 7.67 20.09 0.98
C GLU A 87 7.23 19.58 -0.39
N GLU A 88 6.79 18.32 -0.47
CA GLU A 88 6.43 17.64 -1.70
C GLU A 88 5.19 16.77 -1.46
N PHE A 89 4.36 16.55 -2.47
CA PHE A 89 3.20 15.66 -2.35
C PHE A 89 2.99 14.90 -3.67
N PRO A 90 2.49 13.65 -3.63
CA PRO A 90 2.13 12.92 -4.85
C PRO A 90 1.11 13.72 -5.65
N GLU A 91 1.11 13.60 -6.97
CA GLU A 91 0.06 14.24 -7.76
C GLU A 91 -1.33 13.73 -7.34
N LYS A 92 -2.32 14.63 -7.31
CA LYS A 92 -3.70 14.20 -7.11
C LYS A 92 -4.13 13.47 -8.37
N ILE A 93 -4.35 12.16 -8.25
CA ILE A 93 -4.93 11.35 -9.31
C ILE A 93 -6.45 11.48 -9.18
N ASP A 94 -7.09 12.10 -10.16
CA ASP A 94 -8.54 12.02 -10.31
C ASP A 94 -8.87 10.61 -10.82
N THR A 95 -9.51 9.78 -9.99
CA THR A 95 -9.91 8.44 -10.41
C THR A 95 -10.98 8.56 -11.50
N LEU A 96 -10.60 8.36 -12.76
CA LEU A 96 -11.51 8.47 -13.91
C LEU A 96 -12.58 7.37 -13.93
N GLU A 97 -12.36 6.25 -13.23
CA GLU A 97 -13.35 5.19 -13.09
C GLU A 97 -13.28 4.54 -11.69
N PRO A 98 -14.39 4.44 -10.97
CA PRO A 98 -14.44 3.66 -9.75
C PRO A 98 -14.60 2.16 -10.08
N ASP A 99 -13.57 1.35 -9.82
CA ASP A 99 -13.74 -0.07 -9.46
C ASP A 99 -14.33 -0.18 -8.04
N ILE A 100 -15.41 0.57 -7.80
CA ILE A 100 -16.19 0.52 -6.58
C ILE A 100 -17.27 -0.53 -6.84
N ASN A 101 -16.94 -1.78 -6.53
CA ASN A 101 -17.98 -2.79 -6.31
C ASN A 101 -18.50 -2.72 -4.85
N LEU A 102 -18.49 -1.52 -4.26
CA LEU A 102 -19.22 -1.26 -3.02
C LEU A 102 -20.69 -1.24 -3.42
N LYS A 103 -21.51 -2.06 -2.75
CA LYS A 103 -22.96 -2.15 -2.99
C LYS A 103 -23.70 -0.91 -2.43
N LEU A 104 -23.17 0.28 -2.69
CA LEU A 104 -23.69 1.57 -2.23
C LEU A 104 -24.23 2.36 -3.41
N SER A 105 -25.36 3.03 -3.22
CA SER A 105 -25.90 4.02 -4.14
C SER A 105 -25.03 5.29 -4.19
N ALA A 106 -25.17 6.07 -5.26
CA ALA A 106 -24.48 7.36 -5.40
C ALA A 106 -24.79 8.34 -4.25
N GLN A 107 -26.02 8.29 -3.72
CA GLN A 107 -26.43 9.10 -2.58
C GLN A 107 -25.68 8.67 -1.30
N GLU A 108 -25.64 7.37 -1.00
CA GLU A 108 -24.91 6.83 0.16
C GLU A 108 -23.42 7.15 0.08
N ILE A 109 -22.83 7.06 -1.12
CA ILE A 109 -21.43 7.45 -1.35
C ILE A 109 -21.24 8.94 -1.03
N THR A 110 -22.14 9.82 -1.48
CA THR A 110 -22.05 11.27 -1.26
C THR A 110 -22.15 11.62 0.23
N GLU A 111 -23.10 11.02 0.94
CA GLU A 111 -23.27 11.20 2.38
C GLU A 111 -22.08 10.68 3.18
N LEU A 112 -21.55 9.52 2.79
CA LEU A 112 -20.36 8.93 3.40
C LEU A 112 -19.13 9.83 3.21
N LYS A 113 -18.89 10.35 1.99
CA LYS A 113 -17.80 11.30 1.73
C LYS A 113 -17.92 12.55 2.61
N ALA A 114 -19.10 13.17 2.67
CA ALA A 114 -19.31 14.37 3.48
C ALA A 114 -19.04 14.11 4.98
N LYS A 115 -19.48 12.95 5.49
CA LYS A 115 -19.21 12.53 6.87
C LYS A 115 -17.71 12.36 7.11
N LEU A 116 -17.01 11.66 6.22
CA LEU A 116 -15.58 11.39 6.34
C LEU A 116 -14.75 12.67 6.25
N GLN A 117 -15.08 13.57 5.32
CA GLN A 117 -14.44 14.89 5.21
C GLN A 117 -14.56 15.70 6.50
N ASN A 118 -15.73 15.69 7.14
CA ASN A 118 -15.91 16.39 8.41
C ASN A 118 -15.09 15.76 9.55
N GLN A 119 -15.01 14.43 9.60
CA GLN A 119 -14.23 13.72 10.62
C GLN A 119 -12.71 13.82 10.43
N LEU A 120 -12.27 14.09 9.21
CA LEU A 120 -10.86 14.22 8.82
C LEU A 120 -10.49 15.69 8.52
N LYS A 121 -11.25 16.64 9.05
CA LYS A 121 -10.97 18.06 8.86
C LYS A 121 -9.62 18.43 9.51
N GLY A 122 -8.79 19.15 8.76
CA GLY A 122 -7.48 19.60 9.23
C GLY A 122 -6.38 18.55 9.15
N VAL A 123 -6.66 17.37 8.59
CA VAL A 123 -5.64 16.37 8.26
C VAL A 123 -5.48 16.20 6.76
N LYS A 124 -4.25 15.95 6.33
CA LYS A 124 -3.92 15.59 4.96
C LYS A 124 -3.40 14.17 4.93
N ILE A 125 -4.15 13.27 4.31
CA ILE A 125 -3.80 11.84 4.27
C ILE A 125 -3.00 11.54 3.00
N VAL A 126 -1.85 10.92 3.18
CA VAL A 126 -1.06 10.32 2.10
C VAL A 126 -1.00 8.82 2.31
N LEU A 127 -1.57 8.06 1.38
CA LEU A 127 -1.52 6.61 1.35
C LEU A 127 -0.24 6.18 0.62
N VAL A 128 0.53 5.28 1.22
CA VAL A 128 1.71 4.68 0.58
C VAL A 128 1.41 3.21 0.32
N ASP A 129 1.26 2.82 -0.94
CA ASP A 129 0.94 1.44 -1.35
C ASP A 129 2.21 0.73 -1.84
N GLY A 130 2.59 -0.36 -1.19
CA GLY A 130 3.78 -1.11 -1.57
C GLY A 130 3.90 -2.47 -0.92
N PHE A 131 4.55 -3.41 -1.59
CA PHE A 131 4.68 -4.79 -1.11
C PHE A 131 5.86 -5.01 -0.18
N MET A 132 6.81 -4.07 -0.12
CA MET A 132 7.98 -4.12 0.77
C MET A 132 8.02 -2.94 1.76
N LEU A 133 6.88 -2.39 2.21
CA LEU A 133 6.95 -1.21 3.11
C LEU A 133 7.37 -1.59 4.54
N PHE A 134 7.12 -2.82 4.96
CA PHE A 134 7.38 -3.28 6.34
C PHE A 134 8.57 -4.22 6.46
N HIS A 135 9.46 -4.27 5.47
CA HIS A 135 10.65 -5.13 5.51
C HIS A 135 11.81 -4.54 6.34
N ASP A 136 11.84 -3.22 6.49
CA ASP A 136 12.90 -2.47 7.17
C ASP A 136 12.31 -1.48 8.18
N LYS A 137 12.94 -1.38 9.36
CA LYS A 137 12.46 -0.54 10.46
C LYS A 137 12.53 0.95 10.11
N THR A 138 13.55 1.38 9.38
CA THR A 138 13.73 2.79 8.99
C THR A 138 12.54 3.26 8.15
N LEU A 139 12.11 2.42 7.19
CA LEU A 139 10.95 2.70 6.37
C LEU A 139 9.65 2.66 7.19
N VAL A 140 9.50 1.64 8.06
CA VAL A 140 8.34 1.49 8.96
C VAL A 140 8.14 2.74 9.84
N ASP A 141 9.22 3.30 10.37
CA ASP A 141 9.19 4.47 11.26
C ASP A 141 8.74 5.77 10.55
N LEU A 142 8.76 5.80 9.21
CA LEU A 142 8.25 6.95 8.45
C LEU A 142 6.73 7.05 8.49
N PHE A 143 6.03 5.91 8.60
CA PHE A 143 4.56 5.84 8.55
C PHE A 143 3.92 6.11 9.92
N ASP A 144 2.87 6.90 9.92
CA ASP A 144 2.07 7.22 11.10
C ASP A 144 1.12 6.05 11.46
N LEU A 145 0.41 5.54 10.45
CA LEU A 145 -0.47 4.37 10.54
C LEU A 145 0.03 3.29 9.58
N LYS A 146 0.01 2.02 10.04
CA LYS A 146 0.54 0.88 9.30
C LYS A 146 -0.54 -0.19 9.16
N LEU A 147 -0.99 -0.41 7.93
CA LEU A 147 -2.02 -1.38 7.59
C LEU A 147 -1.39 -2.52 6.77
N PHE A 148 -1.49 -3.75 7.27
CA PHE A 148 -0.91 -4.94 6.65
C PHE A 148 -1.99 -5.87 6.12
N TYR A 149 -2.07 -6.03 4.80
CA TYR A 149 -3.04 -6.90 4.13
C TYR A 149 -2.35 -8.17 3.68
N TYR A 150 -2.74 -9.31 4.23
CA TYR A 150 -2.12 -10.60 3.93
C TYR A 150 -3.16 -11.67 3.60
N SER A 151 -2.71 -12.77 3.02
CA SER A 151 -3.55 -13.93 2.70
C SER A 151 -2.68 -15.19 2.59
N THR A 152 -3.30 -16.32 2.32
CA THR A 152 -2.62 -17.60 2.13
C THR A 152 -1.88 -17.66 0.80
N TYR A 153 -0.83 -18.49 0.74
CA TYR A 153 -0.08 -18.77 -0.48
C TYR A 153 -0.99 -19.09 -1.67
N ASP A 154 -1.92 -20.04 -1.51
CA ASP A 154 -2.81 -20.50 -2.59
C ASP A 154 -3.69 -19.39 -3.14
N CYS A 155 -4.24 -18.56 -2.23
CA CYS A 155 -5.07 -17.42 -2.59
C CYS A 155 -4.29 -16.39 -3.41
N LEU A 156 -3.10 -16.03 -2.94
CA LEU A 156 -2.23 -15.05 -3.61
C LEU A 156 -1.71 -15.56 -4.96
N LYS A 157 -1.31 -16.83 -5.02
CA LYS A 157 -0.88 -17.51 -6.24
C LYS A 157 -1.97 -17.51 -7.29
N SER A 158 -3.18 -17.95 -6.90
CA SER A 158 -4.35 -17.96 -7.78
C SER A 158 -4.66 -16.56 -8.31
N ARG A 159 -4.67 -15.55 -7.44
CA ARG A 159 -4.91 -14.15 -7.84
C ARG A 159 -3.83 -13.61 -8.77
N ARG A 160 -2.55 -13.90 -8.51
CA ARG A 160 -1.45 -13.44 -9.37
C ARG A 160 -1.50 -14.11 -10.74
N ALA A 161 -1.77 -15.42 -10.80
CA ALA A 161 -1.92 -16.16 -12.05
C ALA A 161 -3.07 -15.64 -12.94
N ASN A 162 -4.10 -15.04 -12.35
CA ASN A 162 -5.21 -14.43 -13.07
C ASN A 162 -4.96 -12.98 -13.53
N ARG A 163 -3.79 -12.39 -13.24
CA ARG A 163 -3.42 -11.06 -13.74
C ARG A 163 -2.96 -11.16 -15.20
N LYS A 164 -3.36 -10.17 -16.01
CA LYS A 164 -2.94 -10.09 -17.42
C LYS A 164 -1.46 -9.73 -17.58
N GLY A 165 -0.88 -9.07 -16.59
CA GLY A 165 0.48 -8.53 -16.59
C GLY A 165 0.55 -7.19 -15.88
N TYR A 166 1.67 -6.49 -16.06
CA TYR A 166 2.05 -5.28 -15.34
C TYR A 166 2.58 -4.25 -16.32
N SER A 167 2.20 -2.99 -16.16
CA SER A 167 2.80 -1.90 -16.91
C SER A 167 4.21 -1.61 -16.37
N THR A 168 5.18 -1.46 -17.26
CA THR A 168 6.55 -1.04 -16.94
C THR A 168 6.88 0.24 -17.69
N ILE A 169 8.07 0.81 -17.45
CA ILE A 169 8.51 2.01 -18.15
C ILE A 169 8.72 1.71 -19.65
N ALA A 170 9.29 0.54 -19.97
CA ALA A 170 9.54 0.15 -21.36
C ALA A 170 8.35 -0.55 -22.05
N GLY A 171 7.31 -0.96 -21.31
CA GLY A 171 6.14 -1.59 -21.92
C GLY A 171 5.24 -2.37 -20.95
N PHE A 172 5.14 -3.67 -21.17
CA PHE A 172 4.21 -4.55 -20.45
C PHE A 172 4.89 -5.87 -20.10
N TRP A 173 4.97 -6.17 -18.81
CA TRP A 173 5.55 -7.38 -18.27
C TRP A 173 4.47 -8.44 -18.01
N VAL A 174 4.79 -9.69 -18.35
CA VAL A 174 3.97 -10.86 -18.01
C VAL A 174 4.88 -11.82 -17.26
N ASP A 175 4.44 -12.24 -16.07
CA ASP A 175 5.17 -13.20 -15.26
C ASP A 175 5.48 -14.46 -16.08
N PRO A 176 6.75 -14.91 -16.17
CA PRO A 176 7.08 -16.18 -16.79
C PRO A 176 6.50 -17.35 -15.97
N PRO A 177 6.47 -18.57 -16.53
CA PRO A 177 6.01 -19.75 -15.81
C PRO A 177 6.72 -19.90 -14.45
N ASN A 178 5.96 -20.21 -13.39
CA ASN A 178 6.44 -20.38 -12.00
C ASN A 178 7.02 -19.14 -11.31
N TYR A 179 7.00 -17.96 -11.93
CA TYR A 179 7.56 -16.73 -11.33
C TYR A 179 7.08 -16.44 -9.89
N PHE A 180 5.82 -16.76 -9.57
CA PHE A 180 5.30 -16.62 -8.21
C PHE A 180 6.04 -17.50 -7.19
N ASP A 181 6.31 -18.74 -7.57
CA ASP A 181 6.96 -19.74 -6.72
C ASP A 181 8.45 -19.47 -6.58
N ASP A 182 9.06 -19.00 -7.67
CA ASP A 182 10.51 -18.84 -7.77
C ASP A 182 10.99 -17.50 -7.19
N TYR A 183 10.20 -16.42 -7.31
CA TYR A 183 10.63 -15.08 -6.87
C TYR A 183 9.67 -14.43 -5.87
N VAL A 184 8.38 -14.34 -6.21
CA VAL A 184 7.42 -13.52 -5.46
C VAL A 184 7.23 -14.00 -4.03
N TRP A 185 6.91 -15.27 -3.87
CA TRP A 185 6.63 -15.85 -2.56
C TRP A 185 7.90 -15.97 -1.71
N PRO A 186 9.05 -16.46 -2.23
CA PRO A 186 10.30 -16.45 -1.49
C PRO A 186 10.73 -15.05 -1.04
N ALA A 187 10.61 -14.03 -1.90
CA ALA A 187 10.90 -12.64 -1.56
C ALA A 187 10.01 -12.17 -0.41
N TYR A 188 8.69 -12.31 -0.55
CA TYR A 188 7.73 -11.96 0.51
C TYR A 188 8.05 -12.67 1.83
N ALA A 189 8.30 -13.97 1.79
CA ALA A 189 8.64 -14.78 2.95
C ALA A 189 9.91 -14.26 3.64
N SER A 190 10.95 -13.94 2.86
CA SER A 190 12.20 -13.38 3.37
C SER A 190 11.99 -12.06 4.11
N PHE A 191 11.21 -11.15 3.51
CA PHE A 191 11.02 -9.79 4.01
C PHE A 191 10.02 -9.68 5.17
N HIS A 192 9.02 -10.56 5.22
CA HIS A 192 7.91 -10.44 6.18
C HIS A 192 7.88 -11.53 7.23
N LYS A 193 8.77 -12.53 7.19
CA LYS A 193 8.79 -13.62 8.20
C LYS A 193 8.76 -13.14 9.65
N HIS A 194 9.38 -11.99 9.95
CA HIS A 194 9.41 -11.42 11.30
C HIS A 194 8.01 -11.04 11.84
N LEU A 195 7.03 -10.83 10.96
CA LEU A 195 5.63 -10.56 11.30
C LEU A 195 4.82 -11.83 11.61
N PHE A 196 5.41 -13.01 11.46
CA PHE A 196 4.74 -14.29 11.64
C PHE A 196 5.44 -15.15 12.70
N THR A 197 4.65 -16.01 13.35
CA THR A 197 5.18 -16.96 14.32
C THR A 197 6.16 -17.92 13.65
N HIS A 198 7.18 -18.33 14.40
CA HIS A 198 8.27 -19.18 13.90
C HIS A 198 9.06 -18.64 12.70
N ALA A 199 8.94 -17.35 12.40
CA ALA A 199 9.55 -16.73 11.23
C ALA A 199 9.15 -17.44 9.91
N ASP A 200 7.87 -17.78 9.78
CA ASP A 200 7.31 -18.41 8.59
C ASP A 200 5.94 -17.80 8.25
N VAL A 201 5.85 -17.20 7.06
CA VAL A 201 4.66 -16.50 6.55
C VAL A 201 3.44 -17.41 6.33
N ASN A 202 3.60 -18.73 6.43
CA ASN A 202 2.48 -19.68 6.40
C ASN A 202 1.81 -19.88 7.77
N ASN A 203 2.41 -19.37 8.85
CA ASN A 203 1.85 -19.49 10.20
C ASN A 203 0.96 -18.30 10.57
N THR A 204 0.50 -18.25 11.82
CA THR A 204 -0.25 -17.10 12.35
C THR A 204 0.66 -15.89 12.56
N LEU A 205 0.05 -14.70 12.59
CA LEU A 205 0.77 -13.45 12.88
C LEU A 205 1.43 -13.50 14.27
N ASN A 206 2.59 -12.88 14.36
CA ASN A 206 3.31 -12.68 15.61
C ASN A 206 2.78 -11.39 16.28
N GLU A 207 1.83 -11.55 17.19
CA GLU A 207 1.19 -10.42 17.90
C GLU A 207 2.21 -9.50 18.59
N HIS A 208 3.30 -10.04 19.13
CA HIS A 208 4.35 -9.21 19.74
C HIS A 208 5.02 -8.30 18.71
N ALA A 209 5.36 -8.83 17.53
CA ALA A 209 5.96 -8.05 16.45
C ALA A 209 4.99 -6.97 15.94
N LEU A 210 3.71 -7.32 15.79
CA LEU A 210 2.69 -6.37 15.35
C LEU A 210 2.48 -5.23 16.36
N VAL A 211 2.46 -5.54 17.66
CA VAL A 211 2.35 -4.53 18.72
C VAL A 211 3.59 -3.63 18.76
N ASP A 212 4.78 -4.21 18.70
CA ASP A 212 6.06 -3.46 18.73
C ASP A 212 6.16 -2.49 17.55
N LEU A 213 5.82 -2.96 16.34
CA LEU A 213 5.86 -2.18 15.11
C LEU A 213 4.60 -1.33 14.90
N LYS A 214 3.58 -1.46 15.76
CA LYS A 214 2.26 -0.81 15.66
C LYS A 214 1.55 -1.08 14.33
N ILE A 215 1.65 -2.31 13.85
CA ILE A 215 1.02 -2.77 12.61
C ILE A 215 -0.38 -3.30 12.92
N ARG A 216 -1.36 -2.84 12.15
CA ARG A 216 -2.74 -3.38 12.16
C ARG A 216 -2.91 -4.26 10.94
N ALA A 217 -3.32 -5.51 11.14
CA ALA A 217 -3.40 -6.49 10.05
C ALA A 217 -4.84 -6.83 9.67
N TYR A 218 -5.06 -7.08 8.38
CA TYR A 218 -6.31 -7.55 7.80
C TYR A 218 -6.03 -8.75 6.90
N LYS A 219 -6.72 -9.88 7.15
CA LYS A 219 -6.60 -11.07 6.32
C LYS A 219 -7.62 -11.01 5.17
N ASN A 220 -7.13 -10.95 3.94
CA ASN A 220 -7.94 -10.83 2.72
C ASN A 220 -7.90 -12.11 1.89
N ASP A 221 -8.62 -13.14 2.35
CA ASP A 221 -8.75 -14.43 1.67
C ASP A 221 -9.91 -14.42 0.65
N ASP A 222 -10.20 -15.53 -0.02
CA ASP A 222 -11.21 -15.61 -1.09
C ASP A 222 -12.66 -15.36 -0.63
N ASN A 223 -12.92 -15.47 0.66
CA ASN A 223 -14.23 -15.18 1.25
C ASN A 223 -14.34 -13.73 1.76
N SER A 224 -13.26 -12.94 1.70
CA SER A 224 -13.25 -11.58 2.22
C SER A 224 -14.07 -10.63 1.35
N ASN A 225 -14.86 -9.78 1.98
CA ASN A 225 -15.66 -8.78 1.29
C ASN A 225 -14.86 -7.48 1.10
N ILE A 226 -14.80 -6.98 -0.14
CA ILE A 226 -14.16 -5.70 -0.45
C ILE A 226 -14.71 -4.54 0.39
N THR A 227 -16.01 -4.54 0.67
CA THR A 227 -16.67 -3.51 1.48
C THR A 227 -16.16 -3.54 2.92
N GLU A 228 -16.05 -4.73 3.52
CA GLU A 228 -15.52 -4.89 4.88
C GLU A 228 -14.05 -4.46 4.96
N MET A 229 -13.25 -4.82 3.96
CA MET A 229 -11.84 -4.41 3.88
C MET A 229 -11.69 -2.88 3.80
N VAL A 230 -12.50 -2.22 2.95
CA VAL A 230 -12.50 -0.75 2.83
C VAL A 230 -13.01 -0.09 4.11
N SER A 231 -14.12 -0.57 4.67
CA SER A 231 -14.68 -0.07 5.94
C SER A 231 -13.68 -0.20 7.09
N TRP A 232 -13.04 -1.36 7.24
CA TRP A 232 -12.00 -1.58 8.26
C TRP A 232 -10.87 -0.56 8.13
N SER A 233 -10.45 -0.26 6.89
CA SER A 233 -9.36 0.68 6.62
C SER A 233 -9.74 2.12 6.98
N ILE A 234 -10.96 2.53 6.66
CA ILE A 234 -11.53 3.82 7.05
C ILE A 234 -11.58 3.93 8.58
N GLU A 235 -12.05 2.89 9.28
CA GLU A 235 -12.08 2.86 10.74
C GLU A 235 -10.68 3.02 11.33
N GLN A 236 -9.67 2.33 10.78
CA GLN A 236 -8.30 2.46 11.28
C GLN A 236 -7.77 3.89 11.15
N ILE A 237 -8.04 4.54 10.02
CA ILE A 237 -7.64 5.94 9.75
C ILE A 237 -8.36 6.90 10.69
N LEU A 238 -9.68 6.72 10.88
CA LEU A 238 -10.47 7.55 11.79
C LEU A 238 -10.01 7.39 13.23
N ASP A 239 -9.76 6.17 13.68
CA ASP A 239 -9.31 5.88 15.04
C ASP A 239 -7.92 6.43 15.31
N TYR A 240 -7.00 6.34 14.34
CA TYR A 240 -5.71 7.01 14.43
C TYR A 240 -5.90 8.53 14.55
N THR A 241 -6.72 9.12 13.67
CA THR A 241 -6.94 10.57 13.63
C THR A 241 -7.60 11.12 14.89
N ARG A 242 -8.50 10.37 15.53
CA ARG A 242 -9.14 10.76 16.81
C ARG A 242 -8.19 10.76 17.99
N ALA A 243 -7.07 10.03 17.90
CA ALA A 243 -6.07 9.92 18.96
C ALA A 243 -4.96 10.98 18.84
N LEU A 244 -4.98 11.81 17.80
CA LEU A 244 -4.00 12.85 17.48
C LEU A 244 -4.24 14.17 18.22
#